data_AF-A0AAD5P6W0-F1
#
_entry.id   AF-A0AAD5P6W0-F1
#
_cell.length_a   1.000
_cell.length_b   1.000
_cell.length_c   1.000
_cell.angle_alpha   90.00
_cell.angle_beta   90.00
_cell.angle_gamma   90.00
#
_symmetry.space_group_name_H-M   'P 1'
#
loop_
_entity.id
_entity.type
_entity.pdbx_description
1 polymer ?
#
loop_
_entity_poly.entity_id
_entity_poly.type
_entity_poly.pdbx_seq_one_letter_code
_entity_poly.pdbx_strand_id
1 'polypeptide(L)'
;MTLPAELRVISSFPSTTLTALSLFPQNPTVSKHIILSKLKNNLQNLRIQISRRDAVLLSFLTLAPPLLSQPEPANAFSFGISGPKDWLKEQKKKSSNFLLAPVDASRQILNSAYLLLAARESDYSDKDLEEIQGMLRSAARDCVPQERNSFVAFQANTGVEVCTFRLIVKNATSLLDNKDPAKLEAEAILNDLIRSFTSLNSLVGDTDIHLSSKRQKLADALTDTISSLNKFEQGIKDCLEI
;
A
#
# COMPACT_ATOMS: atom_id res chain seq x y z
N MET A 1 81.20 -25.06 38.88
CA MET A 1 81.07 -24.38 40.19
C MET A 1 79.60 -24.04 40.39
N THR A 2 79.02 -24.57 41.47
CA THR A 2 77.83 -24.07 42.23
C THR A 2 76.50 -23.78 41.51
N LEU A 3 75.54 -24.68 41.74
CA LEU A 3 74.11 -24.38 42.04
C LEU A 3 74.02 -23.83 43.51
N PRO A 4 72.93 -23.16 43.98
CA PRO A 4 71.53 -23.65 43.91
C PRO A 4 70.37 -22.61 43.87
N ALA A 5 69.13 -23.16 43.73
CA ALA A 5 67.83 -22.89 44.41
C ALA A 5 67.35 -21.43 44.62
N GLU A 6 66.07 -21.04 44.61
CA GLU A 6 64.70 -21.58 44.51
C GLU A 6 63.82 -20.33 44.18
N LEU A 7 62.62 -20.35 43.59
CA LEU A 7 61.36 -20.78 44.20
C LEU A 7 60.23 -20.74 43.14
N ARG A 8 59.34 -21.73 43.18
CA ARG A 8 58.09 -21.85 42.42
C ARG A 8 57.04 -20.83 42.88
N VAL A 9 56.14 -20.38 41.99
CA VAL A 9 54.68 -20.54 42.17
C VAL A 9 54.00 -20.69 40.81
N ILE A 10 53.14 -21.70 40.74
CA ILE A 10 52.32 -22.18 39.64
C ILE A 10 51.08 -21.30 39.47
N SER A 11 50.69 -21.02 38.23
CA SER A 11 49.30 -20.69 37.89
C SER A 11 48.96 -21.35 36.55
N SER A 12 48.49 -22.58 36.63
CA SER A 12 47.78 -23.29 35.57
C SER A 12 46.29 -23.06 35.73
N PHE A 13 45.58 -22.61 34.68
CA PHE A 13 44.15 -22.87 34.44
C PHE A 13 43.81 -22.57 32.97
N PRO A 14 42.74 -23.15 32.42
CA PRO A 14 42.83 -24.00 31.23
C PRO A 14 42.17 -23.40 29.98
N SER A 15 42.45 -24.04 28.85
CA SER A 15 41.63 -23.94 27.63
C SER A 15 40.22 -24.47 27.89
N THR A 16 39.22 -23.65 27.59
CA THR A 16 37.82 -24.09 27.47
C THR A 16 37.27 -23.62 26.14
N THR A 17 37.05 -24.58 25.25
CA THR A 17 36.10 -24.51 24.14
C THR A 17 34.71 -24.22 24.69
N LEU A 18 34.08 -23.15 24.23
CA LEU A 18 32.64 -22.92 24.43
C LEU A 18 31.94 -22.75 23.09
N THR A 19 31.24 -23.82 22.78
CA THR A 19 30.16 -24.06 21.86
C THR A 19 29.26 -22.85 21.62
N ALA A 20 28.96 -22.62 20.34
CA ALA A 20 27.91 -21.74 19.89
C ALA A 20 26.56 -22.09 20.53
N LEU A 21 25.92 -21.10 21.13
CA LEU A 21 24.48 -21.09 21.36
C LEU A 21 23.91 -19.84 20.69
N SER A 22 23.23 -20.07 19.58
CA SER A 22 22.38 -19.12 18.88
C SER A 22 21.27 -18.62 19.80
N LEU A 23 21.34 -17.36 20.22
CA LEU A 23 20.19 -16.64 20.76
C LEU A 23 19.36 -16.11 19.59
N PHE A 24 18.49 -16.96 19.06
CA PHE A 24 17.33 -16.50 18.30
C PHE A 24 16.29 -15.92 19.27
N PRO A 25 15.71 -14.74 19.00
CA PRO A 25 14.52 -14.31 19.72
C PRO A 25 13.35 -15.25 19.35
N GLN A 26 12.79 -15.92 20.36
CA GLN A 26 11.59 -16.73 20.24
C GLN A 26 10.38 -15.84 19.93
N ASN A 27 9.71 -16.11 18.81
CA ASN A 27 8.38 -15.58 18.52
C ASN A 27 7.38 -16.02 19.61
N PRO A 28 6.52 -15.12 20.14
CA PRO A 28 5.42 -15.56 20.97
C PRO A 28 4.33 -16.21 20.10
N THR A 29 4.15 -17.52 20.27
CA THR A 29 3.04 -18.29 19.71
C THR A 29 1.74 -17.87 20.39
N VAL A 30 1.08 -16.83 19.88
CA VAL A 30 -0.28 -16.45 20.32
C VAL A 30 -1.28 -17.42 19.67
N SER A 31 -1.88 -18.26 20.51
CA SER A 31 -2.94 -19.21 20.15
C SER A 31 -4.16 -18.50 19.56
N LYS A 32 -4.41 -18.72 18.26
CA LYS A 32 -5.57 -18.19 17.51
C LYS A 32 -6.91 -18.89 17.83
N HIS A 33 -6.97 -19.78 18.81
CA HIS A 33 -8.16 -20.58 19.09
C HIS A 33 -9.16 -19.97 20.09
N ILE A 34 -8.84 -18.86 20.77
CA ILE A 34 -9.73 -18.30 21.81
C ILE A 34 -10.60 -17.13 21.29
N ILE A 35 -10.28 -16.55 20.13
CA ILE A 35 -11.01 -15.37 19.62
C ILE A 35 -12.19 -15.76 18.70
N LEU A 36 -12.24 -17.00 18.20
CA LEU A 36 -13.31 -17.46 17.30
C LEU A 36 -14.60 -17.90 18.01
N SER A 37 -14.57 -18.13 19.34
CA SER A 37 -15.76 -18.58 20.08
C SER A 37 -16.62 -17.45 20.65
N LYS A 38 -16.12 -16.20 20.68
CA LYS A 38 -16.81 -15.07 21.35
C LYS A 38 -17.63 -14.18 20.40
N LEU A 39 -17.46 -14.30 19.08
CA LEU A 39 -18.25 -13.54 18.10
C LEU A 39 -19.53 -14.27 17.65
N LYS A 40 -19.60 -15.60 17.83
CA LYS A 40 -20.70 -16.44 17.32
C LYS A 40 -21.98 -16.39 18.19
N ASN A 41 -21.90 -15.85 19.40
CA ASN A 41 -23.02 -15.86 20.36
C ASN A 41 -23.82 -14.55 20.43
N ASN A 42 -23.45 -13.51 19.68
CA ASN A 42 -24.18 -12.22 19.66
C ASN A 42 -24.98 -11.95 18.37
N LEU A 43 -25.07 -12.94 17.47
CA LEU A 43 -25.83 -12.83 16.21
C LEU A 43 -27.14 -13.65 16.19
N GLN A 44 -27.55 -14.22 17.33
CA GLN A 44 -28.73 -15.08 17.43
C GLN A 44 -29.91 -14.48 18.23
N ASN A 45 -29.87 -13.18 18.57
CA ASN A 45 -30.94 -12.60 19.39
C ASN A 45 -31.60 -11.31 18.86
N LEU A 46 -31.49 -11.05 17.55
CA LEU A 46 -32.42 -10.13 16.88
C LEU A 46 -33.46 -10.94 16.09
N ARG A 47 -34.24 -11.74 16.84
CA ARG A 47 -35.49 -12.31 16.33
C ARG A 47 -36.49 -11.18 16.21
N ILE A 48 -36.42 -10.44 15.10
CA ILE A 48 -37.49 -9.52 14.72
C ILE A 48 -38.70 -10.41 14.43
N GLN A 49 -39.62 -10.47 15.39
CA GLN A 49 -40.95 -11.04 15.21
C GLN A 49 -41.71 -10.15 14.24
N ILE A 50 -41.48 -10.34 12.94
CA ILE A 50 -42.37 -9.83 11.89
C ILE A 50 -43.67 -10.63 12.04
N SER A 51 -44.61 -10.04 12.79
CA SER A 51 -46.01 -10.44 12.78
C SER A 51 -46.53 -10.28 11.36
N ARG A 52 -46.66 -11.40 10.63
CA ARG A 52 -47.44 -11.47 9.40
C ARG A 52 -48.88 -11.12 9.77
N ARG A 53 -49.31 -9.90 9.46
CA ARG A 53 -50.74 -9.58 9.41
C ARG A 53 -51.27 -10.16 8.11
N ASP A 54 -52.14 -11.16 8.23
CA ASP A 54 -52.91 -11.70 7.14
C ASP A 54 -53.73 -10.59 6.49
N ALA A 55 -53.29 -10.13 5.32
CA ALA A 55 -54.05 -9.22 4.48
C ALA A 55 -55.13 -10.05 3.77
N VAL A 56 -56.34 -10.02 4.32
CA VAL A 56 -57.55 -10.57 3.69
C VAL A 56 -57.79 -9.82 2.38
N LEU A 57 -57.69 -10.56 1.26
CA LEU A 57 -58.11 -10.11 -0.06
C LEU A 57 -59.63 -9.98 -0.09
N LEU A 58 -60.13 -8.74 -0.09
CA LEU A 58 -61.50 -8.44 -0.50
C LEU A 58 -61.47 -7.88 -1.92
N SER A 59 -61.73 -8.75 -2.88
CA SER A 59 -62.05 -8.39 -4.26
C SER A 59 -63.43 -7.74 -4.32
N PHE A 60 -63.50 -6.47 -4.72
CA PHE A 60 -64.72 -5.89 -5.26
C PHE A 60 -64.45 -5.38 -6.68
N LEU A 61 -65.08 -6.04 -7.64
CA LEU A 61 -65.20 -5.62 -9.03
C LEU A 61 -66.14 -4.42 -9.10
N THR A 62 -65.66 -3.27 -9.57
CA THR A 62 -66.52 -2.28 -10.24
C THR A 62 -65.81 -1.73 -11.47
N LEU A 63 -66.46 -1.92 -12.62
CA LEU A 63 -66.04 -1.53 -13.95
C LEU A 63 -66.57 -0.11 -14.22
N ALA A 64 -65.70 0.88 -14.46
CA ALA A 64 -66.07 2.13 -15.13
C ALA A 64 -64.84 2.77 -15.85
N PRO A 65 -64.98 3.37 -17.05
CA PRO A 65 -63.84 3.80 -17.89
C PRO A 65 -63.23 5.16 -17.48
N PRO A 66 -62.01 5.49 -17.97
CA PRO A 66 -61.14 6.48 -17.37
C PRO A 66 -61.36 7.89 -17.96
N LEU A 67 -61.65 8.86 -17.11
CA LEU A 67 -61.50 10.28 -17.43
C LEU A 67 -60.08 10.73 -17.08
N LEU A 68 -59.47 11.40 -18.05
CA LEU A 68 -58.12 11.98 -18.09
C LEU A 68 -57.75 12.73 -16.80
N SER A 69 -57.02 12.06 -15.91
CA SER A 69 -56.25 12.69 -14.84
C SER A 69 -54.86 12.08 -14.87
N GLN A 70 -53.93 12.74 -15.57
CA GLN A 70 -52.52 12.43 -15.52
C GLN A 70 -52.08 12.63 -14.06
N PRO A 71 -51.57 11.62 -13.35
CA PRO A 71 -50.99 11.86 -12.04
C PRO A 71 -49.80 12.80 -12.21
N GLU A 72 -49.81 13.89 -11.47
CA GLU A 72 -48.69 14.81 -11.36
C GLU A 72 -47.42 14.01 -11.06
N PRO A 73 -46.29 14.25 -11.76
CA PRO A 73 -45.06 13.52 -11.51
C PRO A 73 -44.71 13.64 -10.03
N ALA A 74 -44.51 12.50 -9.37
CA ALA A 74 -44.09 12.45 -7.98
C ALA A 74 -42.72 13.15 -7.87
N ASN A 75 -42.74 14.40 -7.45
CA ASN A 75 -41.53 15.12 -7.05
C ASN A 75 -41.03 14.48 -5.75
N ALA A 76 -40.14 13.51 -5.90
CA ALA A 76 -39.38 12.97 -4.78
C ALA A 76 -38.39 14.04 -4.31
N PHE A 77 -38.82 14.84 -3.34
CA PHE A 77 -37.90 15.67 -2.57
C PHE A 77 -36.99 14.72 -1.77
N SER A 78 -35.75 14.55 -2.23
CA SER A 78 -34.71 13.88 -1.44
C SER A 78 -34.40 14.76 -0.23
N PHE A 79 -35.10 14.52 0.87
CA PHE A 79 -34.72 15.01 2.18
C PHE A 79 -33.32 14.50 2.52
N GLY A 80 -32.29 15.33 2.33
CA GLY A 80 -31.02 15.42 3.06
C GLY A 80 -30.15 14.17 3.33
N ILE A 81 -30.59 12.96 3.01
CA ILE A 81 -29.86 11.72 3.24
C ILE A 81 -29.24 11.33 1.92
N SER A 82 -28.00 11.77 1.75
CA SER A 82 -27.07 11.31 0.73
C SER A 82 -27.22 9.79 0.53
N GLY A 83 -27.45 9.34 -0.71
CA GLY A 83 -27.67 7.92 -0.98
C GLY A 83 -26.46 7.08 -0.55
N PRO A 84 -26.57 5.74 -0.43
CA PRO A 84 -25.45 4.90 0.04
C PRO A 84 -24.16 5.09 -0.76
N LYS A 85 -24.25 5.35 -2.07
CA LYS A 85 -23.10 5.64 -2.94
C LYS A 85 -22.43 6.98 -2.58
N ASP A 86 -23.23 8.01 -2.35
CA ASP A 86 -22.74 9.35 -2.03
C ASP A 86 -22.18 9.41 -0.59
N TRP A 87 -22.81 8.69 0.34
CA TRP A 87 -22.26 8.48 1.68
C TRP A 87 -20.88 7.80 1.63
N LEU A 88 -20.71 6.76 0.78
CA LEU A 88 -19.41 6.10 0.57
C LEU A 88 -18.37 7.02 -0.07
N LYS A 89 -18.77 7.91 -1.00
CA LYS A 89 -17.88 8.93 -1.57
C LYS A 89 -17.34 9.83 -0.46
N GLU A 90 -18.21 10.35 0.39
CA GLU A 90 -17.82 11.20 1.53
C GLU A 90 -16.91 10.50 2.53
N GLN A 91 -17.11 9.19 2.77
CA GLN A 91 -16.19 8.41 3.61
C GLN A 91 -14.79 8.30 2.97
N LYS A 92 -14.71 8.04 1.66
CA LYS A 92 -13.43 7.95 0.95
C LYS A 92 -12.68 9.28 0.98
N LYS A 93 -13.38 10.41 0.77
CA LYS A 93 -12.82 11.76 0.91
C LYS A 93 -12.21 11.98 2.30
N LYS A 94 -12.94 11.62 3.36
CA LYS A 94 -12.47 11.75 4.75
C LYS A 94 -11.27 10.86 5.08
N SER A 95 -11.19 9.67 4.47
CA SER A 95 -10.08 8.74 4.67
C SER A 95 -8.92 8.94 3.70
N SER A 96 -8.98 9.93 2.81
CA SER A 96 -8.02 10.13 1.71
C SER A 96 -6.57 10.21 2.18
N ASN A 97 -6.30 10.86 3.31
CA ASN A 97 -4.96 10.94 3.90
C ASN A 97 -4.34 9.56 4.18
N PHE A 98 -5.14 8.59 4.62
CA PHE A 98 -4.66 7.22 4.84
C PHE A 98 -4.40 6.49 3.53
N LEU A 99 -5.19 6.81 2.49
CA LEU A 99 -5.01 6.24 1.17
C LEU A 99 -3.73 6.76 0.51
N LEU A 100 -3.40 8.04 0.70
CA LEU A 100 -2.24 8.71 0.10
C LEU A 100 -0.94 8.52 0.89
N ALA A 101 -0.99 8.05 2.14
CA ALA A 101 0.20 7.89 2.99
C ALA A 101 1.36 7.09 2.34
N PRO A 102 1.14 5.98 1.60
CA PRO A 102 2.23 5.29 0.89
C PRO A 102 2.86 6.13 -0.24
N VAL A 103 2.08 6.99 -0.88
CA VAL A 103 2.54 7.93 -1.92
C VAL A 103 3.45 8.98 -1.29
N ASP A 104 3.02 9.55 -0.17
CA ASP A 104 3.81 10.54 0.58
C ASP A 104 5.12 9.94 1.09
N ALA A 105 5.08 8.73 1.65
CA ALA A 105 6.28 8.02 2.11
C ALA A 105 7.27 7.80 0.95
N SER A 106 6.79 7.34 -0.20
CA SER A 106 7.63 7.15 -1.39
C SER A 106 8.23 8.47 -1.87
N ARG A 107 7.43 9.56 -1.89
CA ARG A 107 7.92 10.89 -2.27
C ARG A 107 9.03 11.38 -1.36
N GLN A 108 8.87 11.21 -0.04
CA GLN A 108 9.89 11.61 0.92
C GLN A 108 11.21 10.87 0.69
N ILE A 109 11.15 9.56 0.44
CA ILE A 109 12.34 8.76 0.14
C ILE A 109 13.02 9.23 -1.15
N LEU A 110 12.25 9.46 -2.23
CA LEU A 110 12.80 9.95 -3.50
C LEU A 110 13.43 11.34 -3.36
N ASN A 111 12.81 12.24 -2.61
CA ASN A 111 13.36 13.57 -2.35
C ASN A 111 14.65 13.49 -1.52
N SER A 112 14.71 12.63 -0.50
CA SER A 112 15.95 12.40 0.26
C SER A 112 17.07 11.86 -0.62
N ALA A 113 16.76 10.92 -1.52
CA ALA A 113 17.72 10.42 -2.51
C ALA A 113 18.21 11.52 -3.45
N TYR A 114 17.32 12.41 -3.89
CA TYR A 114 17.67 13.53 -4.75
C TYR A 114 18.60 14.52 -4.04
N LEU A 115 18.32 14.84 -2.78
CA LEU A 115 19.17 15.73 -1.98
C LEU A 115 20.57 15.15 -1.76
N LEU A 116 20.67 13.84 -1.51
CA LEU A 116 21.97 13.16 -1.39
C LEU A 116 22.72 13.11 -2.73
N LEU A 117 22.02 12.89 -3.85
CA LEU A 117 22.61 12.99 -5.19
C LEU A 117 23.08 14.40 -5.54
N ALA A 118 22.38 15.44 -5.05
CA ALA A 118 22.71 16.84 -5.33
C ALA A 118 23.83 17.40 -4.44
N ALA A 119 24.28 16.66 -3.42
CA ALA A 119 25.42 17.03 -2.59
C ALA A 119 26.72 17.21 -3.43
N ARG A 120 27.67 18.00 -2.91
CA ARG A 120 28.93 18.31 -3.61
C ARG A 120 29.68 17.02 -3.95
N GLU A 121 30.28 16.97 -5.14
CA GLU A 121 31.01 15.79 -5.63
C GLU A 121 32.17 15.37 -4.70
N SER A 122 32.77 16.32 -3.96
CA SER A 122 33.83 16.04 -2.98
C SER A 122 33.37 15.26 -1.74
N ASP A 123 32.06 15.26 -1.48
CA ASP A 123 31.46 14.70 -0.27
C ASP A 123 30.83 13.33 -0.55
N TYR A 124 30.97 12.83 -1.78
CA TYR A 124 30.29 11.63 -2.26
C TYR A 124 31.16 10.39 -2.08
N SER A 125 30.75 9.50 -1.18
CA SER A 125 31.39 8.23 -0.91
C SER A 125 30.61 7.06 -1.52
N ASP A 126 31.27 5.90 -1.68
CA ASP A 126 30.61 4.66 -2.10
C ASP A 126 29.44 4.28 -1.18
N LYS A 127 29.54 4.65 0.11
CA LYS A 127 28.49 4.46 1.11
C LYS A 127 27.25 5.30 0.80
N ASP A 128 27.43 6.54 0.33
CA ASP A 128 26.29 7.41 -0.04
C ASP A 128 25.58 6.85 -1.27
N LEU A 129 26.35 6.28 -2.21
CA LEU A 129 25.77 5.59 -3.34
C LEU A 129 24.94 4.39 -2.89
N GLU A 130 25.48 3.51 -2.05
CA GLU A 130 24.73 2.36 -1.49
C GLU A 130 23.46 2.81 -0.76
N GLU A 131 23.53 3.90 0.00
CA GLU A 131 22.37 4.50 0.67
C GLU A 131 21.32 4.99 -0.34
N ILE A 132 21.74 5.68 -1.41
CA ILE A 132 20.87 6.09 -2.52
C ILE A 132 20.22 4.87 -3.16
N GLN A 133 20.98 3.82 -3.48
CA GLN A 133 20.39 2.61 -4.05
C GLN A 133 19.38 1.96 -3.09
N GLY A 134 19.68 1.94 -1.79
CA GLY A 134 18.78 1.42 -0.76
C GLY A 134 17.47 2.20 -0.67
N MET A 135 17.56 3.54 -0.69
CA MET A 135 16.40 4.43 -0.73
C MET A 135 15.55 4.18 -1.99
N LEU A 136 16.17 4.14 -3.17
CA LEU A 136 15.45 3.95 -4.43
C LEU A 136 14.76 2.58 -4.49
N ARG A 137 15.42 1.50 -4.03
CA ARG A 137 14.79 0.17 -3.88
C ARG A 137 13.63 0.20 -2.87
N SER A 138 13.78 0.92 -1.77
CA SER A 138 12.73 1.07 -0.75
C SER A 138 11.50 1.81 -1.30
N ALA A 139 11.70 2.91 -2.01
CA ALA A 139 10.62 3.67 -2.66
C ALA A 139 9.90 2.86 -3.76
N ALA A 140 10.65 2.05 -4.51
CA ALA A 140 10.08 1.21 -5.57
C ALA A 140 9.28 0.01 -5.03
N ARG A 141 9.40 -0.35 -3.74
CA ARG A 141 8.74 -1.53 -3.15
C ARG A 141 7.22 -1.51 -3.28
N ASP A 142 6.63 -0.32 -3.29
CA ASP A 142 5.18 -0.16 -3.39
C ASP A 142 4.64 -0.37 -4.80
N CYS A 143 5.47 -0.43 -5.85
CA CYS A 143 4.93 -0.65 -7.19
C CYS A 143 5.85 -1.32 -8.24
N VAL A 144 7.04 -1.79 -7.86
CA VAL A 144 7.90 -2.59 -8.73
C VAL A 144 8.01 -4.01 -8.16
N PRO A 145 7.66 -5.04 -8.93
CA PRO A 145 8.02 -6.39 -8.56
C PRO A 145 9.55 -6.49 -8.58
N GLN A 146 10.17 -6.49 -7.41
CA GLN A 146 11.55 -6.98 -7.27
C GLN A 146 11.60 -8.39 -7.88
N GLU A 147 12.68 -8.80 -8.53
CA GLU A 147 12.80 -10.17 -9.05
C GLU A 147 12.62 -11.17 -7.91
N ARG A 148 11.38 -11.61 -7.70
CA ARG A 148 11.02 -12.44 -6.57
C ARG A 148 11.17 -13.87 -7.04
N ASN A 149 12.07 -14.60 -6.39
CA ASN A 149 12.26 -16.04 -6.54
C ASN A 149 10.90 -16.75 -6.74
N SER A 150 10.87 -17.67 -7.71
CA SER A 150 9.74 -18.46 -8.28
C SER A 150 8.45 -18.61 -7.46
N PHE A 151 8.52 -18.72 -6.13
CA PHE A 151 7.36 -18.88 -5.24
C PHE A 151 6.45 -17.64 -5.10
N VAL A 152 7.02 -16.41 -5.01
CA VAL A 152 6.18 -15.20 -4.89
C VAL A 152 5.70 -14.72 -6.26
N ALA A 153 6.45 -15.02 -7.34
CA ALA A 153 5.97 -14.87 -8.71
C ALA A 153 4.70 -15.73 -8.95
N PHE A 154 4.67 -16.95 -8.41
CA PHE A 154 3.47 -17.79 -8.44
C PHE A 154 2.29 -17.15 -7.69
N GLN A 155 2.51 -16.53 -6.52
CA GLN A 155 1.44 -15.84 -5.78
C GLN A 155 0.93 -14.56 -6.45
N ALA A 156 1.82 -13.82 -7.11
CA ALA A 156 1.44 -12.68 -7.94
C ALA A 156 0.53 -13.13 -9.11
N ASN A 157 0.80 -14.32 -9.67
CA ASN A 157 -0.05 -14.94 -10.68
C ASN A 157 -1.37 -15.51 -10.10
N THR A 158 -1.49 -15.71 -8.77
CA THR A 158 -2.72 -16.18 -8.11
C THR A 158 -3.65 -15.05 -7.62
N GLY A 159 -3.51 -13.83 -8.13
CA GLY A 159 -4.43 -12.72 -7.85
C GLY A 159 -4.11 -11.88 -6.62
N VAL A 160 -2.90 -11.99 -6.06
CA VAL A 160 -2.40 -11.05 -5.03
C VAL A 160 -1.80 -9.83 -5.74
N GLU A 161 -2.41 -8.66 -5.58
CA GLU A 161 -1.79 -7.44 -6.09
C GLU A 161 -0.52 -7.11 -5.31
N VAL A 162 0.58 -7.00 -6.05
CA VAL A 162 1.91 -6.76 -5.49
C VAL A 162 2.22 -5.26 -5.38
N CYS A 163 1.55 -4.42 -6.18
CA CYS A 163 1.72 -2.97 -6.15
C CYS A 163 0.65 -2.33 -5.25
N THR A 164 1.09 -1.72 -4.15
CA THR A 164 0.28 -0.89 -3.25
C THR A 164 -0.44 0.23 -4.01
N PHE A 165 0.23 0.90 -4.97
CA PHE A 165 -0.39 1.99 -5.74
C PHE A 165 -1.54 1.50 -6.64
N ARG A 166 -1.53 0.23 -7.07
CA ARG A 166 -2.64 -0.36 -7.81
C ARG A 166 -3.84 -0.62 -6.91
N LEU A 167 -3.61 -1.04 -5.67
CA LEU A 167 -4.65 -1.13 -4.65
C LEU A 167 -5.25 0.25 -4.34
N ILE A 168 -4.43 1.29 -4.33
CA ILE A 168 -4.88 2.68 -4.17
C ILE A 168 -5.81 3.10 -5.31
N VAL A 169 -5.42 2.89 -6.57
CA VAL A 169 -6.29 3.19 -7.74
C VAL A 169 -7.60 2.42 -7.66
N LYS A 170 -7.55 1.11 -7.38
CA LYS A 170 -8.74 0.28 -7.24
C LYS A 170 -9.66 0.76 -6.12
N ASN A 171 -9.09 1.25 -5.02
CA ASN A 171 -9.88 1.84 -3.95
C ASN A 171 -10.49 3.16 -4.42
N ALA A 172 -9.71 4.11 -4.92
CA ALA A 172 -10.19 5.44 -5.32
C ALA A 172 -11.30 5.36 -6.38
N THR A 173 -11.15 4.43 -7.33
CA THR A 173 -12.06 4.29 -8.47
C THR A 173 -13.23 3.34 -8.22
N SER A 174 -13.34 2.72 -7.02
CA SER A 174 -14.33 1.66 -6.77
C SER A 174 -15.80 2.10 -6.86
N LEU A 175 -16.06 3.41 -6.83
CA LEU A 175 -17.40 4.00 -6.95
C LEU A 175 -17.65 4.61 -8.33
N LEU A 176 -16.64 4.63 -9.20
CA LEU A 176 -16.69 5.14 -10.55
C LEU A 176 -17.05 4.02 -11.54
N ASP A 177 -17.73 4.38 -12.62
CA ASP A 177 -18.06 3.43 -13.67
C ASP A 177 -16.82 3.05 -14.47
N ASN A 178 -16.82 1.87 -15.10
CA ASN A 178 -15.65 1.39 -15.85
C ASN A 178 -15.25 2.26 -17.06
N LYS A 179 -16.16 3.11 -17.52
CA LYS A 179 -15.92 4.06 -18.63
C LYS A 179 -15.69 5.49 -18.13
N ASP A 180 -15.62 5.68 -16.82
CA ASP A 180 -15.37 6.99 -16.22
C ASP A 180 -13.98 7.49 -16.64
N PRO A 181 -13.87 8.71 -17.19
CA PRO A 181 -12.59 9.23 -17.68
C PRO A 181 -11.55 9.36 -16.57
N ALA A 182 -11.93 9.75 -15.35
CA ALA A 182 -10.99 9.88 -14.23
C ALA A 182 -10.42 8.52 -13.83
N LYS A 183 -11.25 7.46 -13.86
CA LYS A 183 -10.78 6.08 -13.64
C LYS A 183 -9.78 5.64 -14.70
N LEU A 184 -10.08 5.84 -15.98
CA LEU A 184 -9.21 5.45 -17.08
C LEU A 184 -7.88 6.21 -17.06
N GLU A 185 -7.93 7.50 -16.75
CA GLU A 185 -6.75 8.35 -16.60
C GLU A 185 -5.89 7.92 -15.41
N ALA A 186 -6.49 7.66 -14.23
CA ALA A 186 -5.74 7.18 -13.07
C ALA A 186 -5.05 5.82 -13.32
N GLU A 187 -5.69 4.92 -14.07
CA GLU A 187 -5.08 3.65 -14.48
C GLU A 187 -3.90 3.87 -15.46
N ALA A 188 -4.03 4.80 -16.39
CA ALA A 188 -2.95 5.17 -17.32
C ALA A 188 -1.75 5.78 -16.58
N ILE A 189 -2.01 6.76 -15.70
CA ILE A 189 -0.98 7.42 -14.88
C ILE A 189 -0.24 6.40 -13.99
N LEU A 190 -0.96 5.43 -13.41
CA LEU A 190 -0.32 4.36 -12.64
C LEU A 190 0.66 3.54 -13.50
N ASN A 191 0.30 3.19 -14.73
CA ASN A 191 1.18 2.42 -15.60
C ASN A 191 2.43 3.24 -16.00
N ASP A 192 2.29 4.55 -16.18
CA ASP A 192 3.42 5.44 -16.44
C ASP A 192 4.34 5.59 -15.21
N LEU A 193 3.75 5.65 -14.00
CA LEU A 193 4.50 5.64 -12.75
C LEU A 193 5.30 4.34 -12.58
N ILE A 194 4.67 3.19 -12.83
CA ILE A 194 5.35 1.88 -12.80
C ILE A 194 6.54 1.89 -13.76
N ARG A 195 6.34 2.34 -15.01
CA ARG A 195 7.41 2.43 -16.01
C ARG A 195 8.55 3.33 -15.56
N SER A 196 8.24 4.44 -14.90
CA SER A 196 9.23 5.38 -14.36
C SER A 196 10.07 4.72 -13.27
N PHE A 197 9.44 4.05 -12.30
CA PHE A 197 10.17 3.31 -11.27
C PHE A 197 10.99 2.14 -11.83
N THR A 198 10.46 1.40 -12.82
CA THR A 198 11.23 0.33 -13.49
C THR A 198 12.48 0.89 -14.18
N SER A 199 12.33 2.01 -14.90
CA SER A 199 13.45 2.68 -15.56
C SER A 199 14.47 3.15 -14.55
N LEU A 200 14.03 3.84 -13.49
CA LEU A 200 14.90 4.29 -12.39
C LEU A 200 15.68 3.13 -11.75
N ASN A 201 15.00 2.02 -11.45
CA ASN A 201 15.63 0.84 -10.84
C ASN A 201 16.65 0.17 -11.77
N SER A 202 16.43 0.22 -13.09
CA SER A 202 17.42 -0.28 -14.07
C SER A 202 18.71 0.55 -14.08
N LEU A 203 18.61 1.89 -13.95
CA LEU A 203 19.77 2.77 -13.87
C LEU A 203 20.57 2.56 -12.57
N VAL A 204 19.89 2.20 -11.48
CA VAL A 204 20.50 1.93 -10.16
C VAL A 204 21.24 0.59 -10.14
N GLY A 205 20.84 -0.37 -10.97
CA GLY A 205 21.49 -1.68 -11.09
C GLY A 205 22.85 -1.65 -11.80
N ASP A 206 23.14 -0.59 -12.55
CA ASP A 206 24.43 -0.42 -13.24
C ASP A 206 25.50 0.04 -12.25
N THR A 207 26.58 -0.74 -12.10
CA THR A 207 27.62 -0.60 -11.07
C THR A 207 28.57 0.60 -11.20
N ASP A 208 28.38 1.48 -12.19
CA ASP A 208 29.35 2.54 -12.57
C ASP A 208 28.78 3.97 -12.37
N ILE A 209 28.07 4.23 -11.28
CA ILE A 209 27.39 5.53 -11.04
C ILE A 209 28.38 6.68 -10.78
N HIS A 210 29.68 6.39 -10.58
CA HIS A 210 30.73 7.40 -10.35
C HIS A 210 30.98 8.35 -11.53
N LEU A 211 30.52 8.04 -12.73
CA LEU A 211 30.65 8.95 -13.86
C LEU A 211 29.64 10.10 -13.72
N SER A 212 30.10 11.35 -13.72
CA SER A 212 29.25 12.55 -13.61
C SER A 212 28.06 12.54 -14.60
N SER A 213 28.25 12.03 -15.82
CA SER A 213 27.16 11.82 -16.80
C SER A 213 26.10 10.80 -16.35
N LYS A 214 26.48 9.71 -15.69
CA LYS A 214 25.54 8.72 -15.15
C LYS A 214 24.83 9.25 -13.91
N ARG A 215 25.52 10.01 -13.05
CA ARG A 215 24.89 10.72 -11.93
C ARG A 215 23.81 11.69 -12.40
N GLN A 216 24.10 12.47 -13.45
CA GLN A 216 23.11 13.36 -14.04
C GLN A 216 21.90 12.58 -14.58
N LYS A 217 22.13 11.50 -15.33
CA LYS A 217 21.04 10.64 -15.82
C LYS A 217 20.19 10.04 -14.70
N LEU A 218 20.82 9.62 -13.60
CA LEU A 218 20.12 9.12 -12.43
C LEU A 218 19.28 10.22 -11.76
N ALA A 219 19.84 11.42 -11.63
CA ALA A 219 19.12 12.58 -11.10
C ALA A 219 17.92 12.98 -11.99
N ASP A 220 18.10 13.01 -13.32
CA ASP A 220 17.04 13.29 -14.29
C ASP A 220 15.91 12.25 -14.18
N ALA A 221 16.26 10.96 -14.18
CA ALA A 221 15.29 9.86 -14.03
C ALA A 221 14.57 9.89 -12.67
N LEU A 222 15.26 10.32 -11.61
CA LEU A 222 14.68 10.50 -10.29
C LEU A 222 13.67 11.66 -10.28
N THR A 223 14.01 12.80 -10.90
CA THR A 223 13.11 13.93 -11.09
C THR A 223 11.87 13.54 -11.90
N ASP A 224 12.05 12.77 -12.98
CA ASP A 224 10.93 12.26 -13.80
C ASP A 224 10.01 11.32 -13.01
N THR A 225 10.60 10.49 -12.14
CA THR A 225 9.84 9.59 -11.26
C THR A 225 9.05 10.37 -10.21
N ILE A 226 9.65 11.39 -9.58
CA ILE A 226 8.95 12.28 -8.64
C ILE A 226 7.80 13.02 -9.34
N SER A 227 8.02 13.53 -10.55
CA SER A 227 7.00 14.18 -11.37
C SER A 227 5.83 13.23 -11.67
N SER A 228 6.14 11.99 -12.07
CA SER A 228 5.14 10.95 -12.31
C SER A 228 4.37 10.56 -11.04
N LEU A 229 5.05 10.52 -9.88
CA LEU A 229 4.42 10.25 -8.59
C LEU A 229 3.45 11.36 -8.16
N ASN A 230 3.79 12.63 -8.45
CA ASN A 230 2.92 13.77 -8.19
C ASN A 230 1.68 13.75 -9.10
N LYS A 231 1.84 13.40 -10.38
CA LYS A 231 0.70 13.18 -11.30
C LYS A 231 -0.18 12.04 -10.81
N PHE A 232 0.42 10.96 -10.31
CA PHE A 232 -0.32 9.84 -9.72
C PHE A 232 -1.15 10.27 -8.51
N GLU A 233 -0.56 11.01 -7.57
CA GLU A 233 -1.30 11.56 -6.44
C GLU A 233 -2.49 12.42 -6.92
N GLN A 234 -2.26 13.29 -7.91
CA GLN A 234 -3.33 14.12 -8.46
C GLN A 234 -4.43 13.29 -9.10
N GLY A 235 -4.11 12.28 -9.92
CA GLY A 235 -5.12 11.40 -10.51
C GLY A 235 -5.96 10.64 -9.46
N ILE A 236 -5.36 10.28 -8.32
CA ILE A 236 -6.11 9.71 -7.18
C ILE A 236 -7.02 10.76 -6.54
N LYS A 237 -6.55 11.98 -6.35
CA LYS A 237 -7.36 13.08 -5.81
C LYS A 237 -8.53 13.42 -6.72
N ASP A 238 -8.32 13.43 -8.03
CA ASP A 238 -9.36 13.65 -9.03
C ASP A 238 -10.44 12.56 -8.97
N CYS A 239 -10.05 11.29 -8.82
CA CYS A 239 -11.00 10.19 -8.61
C CYS A 239 -11.80 10.31 -7.30
N LEU A 240 -11.21 10.95 -6.29
CA LEU A 240 -11.83 11.19 -4.99
C LEU A 240 -12.59 12.52 -4.93
N GLU A 241 -12.49 13.38 -5.94
CA GLU A 241 -13.02 14.74 -5.98
C GLU A 241 -12.52 15.59 -4.78
N ILE A 242 -11.20 15.59 -4.50
CA ILE A 242 -10.53 16.35 -3.42
C ILE A 242 -9.37 17.22 -3.90
#